data_AF-A0A1G5U304-F1
#
_entry.id   AF-A0A1G5U304-F1
#
_cell.length_a   1.000
_cell.length_b   1.000
_cell.length_c   1.000
_cell.angle_alpha   90.00
_cell.angle_beta   90.00
_cell.angle_gamma   90.00
#
_symmetry.space_group_name_H-M   'P 1'
#
loop_
_entity.id
_entity.type
_entity.pdbx_description
1 polymer ?
#
loop_
_entity_poly.entity_id
_entity_poly.type
_entity_poly.pdbx_seq_one_letter_code
_entity_poly.pdbx_strand_id
1 'polypeptide(L)'
;MTQMLTIRTNANPATHCSFCGRTLTDAVSVKIGKGPICRANGGVPERDLFTTRSDYEVEIEGDVILVTDLDLGGRSVTNDAEGVIGDLVRSGLLRPGMRVIYRDSRRVWDELLVRDGQFAGFAPIDLRDRDAALSSLNAKAA
;
A
#
# COMPACT_ATOMS: atom_id res chain seq x y z
N MET A 1 -8.53 -22.24 -5.17
CA MET A 1 -9.03 -21.19 -6.06
C MET A 1 -8.36 -19.90 -5.62
N THR A 2 -7.43 -19.37 -6.42
CA THR A 2 -6.76 -18.09 -6.12
C THR A 2 -7.70 -16.97 -6.55
N GLN A 3 -8.08 -16.09 -5.61
CA GLN A 3 -8.86 -14.89 -5.92
C GLN A 3 -7.91 -13.71 -5.97
N MET A 4 -7.93 -12.96 -7.08
CA MET A 4 -7.16 -11.72 -7.26
C MET A 4 -8.13 -10.55 -7.34
N LEU A 5 -7.86 -9.50 -6.55
CA LEU A 5 -8.66 -8.28 -6.46
C LEU A 5 -7.74 -7.07 -6.54
N THR A 6 -7.96 -6.20 -7.52
CA THR A 6 -7.26 -4.92 -7.61
C THR A 6 -7.98 -3.87 -6.77
N ILE A 7 -7.28 -3.23 -5.84
CA ILE A 7 -7.79 -2.12 -5.04
C ILE A 7 -7.15 -0.81 -5.52
N ARG A 8 -7.98 0.08 -6.08
CA ARG A 8 -7.57 1.46 -6.42
C ARG A 8 -8.16 2.42 -5.41
N THR A 9 -7.31 3.02 -4.60
CA THR A 9 -7.73 3.93 -3.52
C THR A 9 -7.59 5.40 -3.93
N ASN A 10 -6.74 5.70 -4.92
CA ASN A 10 -6.49 7.06 -5.41
C ASN A 10 -7.35 7.46 -6.62
N ALA A 11 -8.57 6.92 -6.75
CA ALA A 11 -9.49 7.32 -7.83
C ALA A 11 -9.94 8.79 -7.75
N ASN A 12 -9.68 9.47 -6.62
CA ASN A 12 -10.01 10.86 -6.39
C ASN A 12 -8.87 11.82 -6.76
N PRO A 13 -9.18 13.04 -7.21
CA PRO A 13 -8.18 14.03 -7.57
C PRO A 13 -7.37 14.48 -6.34
N ALA A 14 -6.10 14.84 -6.56
CA ALA A 14 -5.18 15.21 -5.49
C ALA A 14 -5.66 16.45 -4.72
N THR A 15 -5.72 16.34 -3.40
CA THR A 15 -6.15 17.42 -2.49
C THR A 15 -4.97 18.22 -1.93
N HIS A 16 -3.75 17.68 -2.01
CA HIS A 16 -2.52 18.26 -1.50
C HIS A 16 -1.39 18.16 -2.52
N CYS A 17 -0.44 19.08 -2.44
CA CYS A 17 0.74 19.11 -3.29
C CYS A 17 1.68 17.95 -2.94
N SER A 18 1.98 17.10 -3.91
CA SER A 18 2.93 15.99 -3.78
C SER A 18 4.33 16.37 -3.33
N PHE A 19 4.71 17.62 -3.51
CA PHE A 19 6.04 18.12 -3.17
C PHE A 19 6.11 18.76 -1.78
N CYS A 20 5.11 19.56 -1.39
CA CYS A 20 5.18 20.38 -0.17
C CYS A 20 4.00 20.16 0.81
N GLY A 21 3.05 19.29 0.47
CA GLY A 21 1.90 18.96 1.31
C GLY A 21 0.86 20.07 1.46
N ARG A 22 1.03 21.24 0.84
CA ARG A 22 0.01 22.31 0.90
C ARG A 22 -1.24 21.91 0.10
N THR A 23 -2.41 22.28 0.61
CA THR A 23 -3.70 22.06 -0.07
C THR A 23 -3.70 22.68 -1.47
N LEU A 24 -4.22 21.95 -2.44
CA LEU A 24 -4.36 22.41 -3.82
C LEU A 24 -5.75 23.04 -4.00
N THR A 25 -5.78 24.29 -4.44
CA THR A 25 -7.03 25.07 -4.52
C THR A 25 -7.46 25.37 -5.95
N ASP A 26 -6.56 25.26 -6.94
CA ASP A 26 -6.89 25.47 -8.35
C ASP A 26 -6.95 24.15 -9.14
N ALA A 27 -7.81 24.12 -10.16
CA ALA A 27 -8.10 22.91 -10.93
C ALA A 27 -6.86 22.34 -11.66
N VAL A 28 -5.92 23.19 -12.08
CA VAL A 28 -4.70 22.74 -12.78
C VAL A 28 -3.79 22.03 -11.79
N SER A 29 -3.57 22.61 -10.62
CA SER A 29 -2.81 21.96 -9.57
C SER A 29 -3.46 20.68 -9.07
N VAL A 30 -4.77 20.66 -8.83
CA VAL A 30 -5.52 19.45 -8.43
C VAL A 30 -5.36 18.34 -9.47
N LYS A 31 -5.48 18.66 -10.76
CA LYS A 31 -5.29 17.70 -11.86
C LYS A 31 -3.86 17.14 -11.94
N ILE A 32 -2.87 17.98 -11.62
CA ILE A 32 -1.44 17.63 -11.72
C ILE A 32 -0.90 17.04 -10.40
N GLY A 33 -1.60 17.22 -9.28
CA GLY A 33 -1.10 16.88 -7.94
C GLY A 33 0.03 17.77 -7.44
N LYS A 34 0.31 18.91 -8.08
CA LYS A 34 1.43 19.80 -7.72
C LYS A 34 1.04 21.27 -7.74
N GLY A 35 1.29 21.96 -6.63
CA GLY A 35 1.06 23.40 -6.47
C GLY A 35 1.87 24.25 -7.44
N PRO A 36 1.42 25.47 -7.79
CA PRO A 36 2.03 26.28 -8.85
C PRO A 36 3.49 26.65 -8.55
N ILE A 37 3.79 26.99 -7.29
CA ILE A 37 5.17 27.33 -6.85
C ILE A 37 6.08 26.11 -6.96
N CYS A 38 5.64 24.94 -6.49
CA CYS A 38 6.43 23.72 -6.52
C CYS A 38 6.60 23.18 -7.94
N ARG A 39 5.66 23.44 -8.84
CA ARG A 39 5.79 23.14 -10.26
C ARG A 39 6.87 23.98 -10.92
N ALA A 40 6.96 25.27 -10.58
CA ALA A 40 7.95 26.18 -11.15
C ALA A 40 9.36 25.95 -10.56
N ASN A 41 9.45 25.66 -9.26
CA ASN A 41 10.71 25.75 -8.51
C ASN A 41 11.20 24.42 -7.89
N GLY A 42 10.37 23.38 -7.86
CA GLY A 42 10.71 22.11 -7.20
C GLY A 42 11.11 21.03 -8.20
N GLY A 43 12.04 20.17 -7.80
CA GLY A 43 12.28 18.88 -8.47
C GLY A 43 11.00 18.04 -8.54
N VAL A 44 10.99 16.99 -9.38
CA VAL A 44 9.86 16.06 -9.47
C VAL A 44 9.91 15.14 -8.25
N PRO A 45 8.94 15.19 -7.31
CA PRO A 45 8.83 14.14 -6.32
C PRO A 45 8.43 12.84 -7.05
N GLU A 46 9.13 11.75 -6.75
CA GLU A 46 8.91 10.45 -7.40
C GLU A 46 7.54 9.85 -7.03
N ARG A 47 7.01 10.21 -5.85
CA ARG A 47 5.70 9.81 -5.32
C ARG A 47 5.03 10.96 -4.57
N ASP A 48 3.72 10.97 -4.56
CA ASP A 48 2.91 11.85 -3.73
C ASP A 48 2.79 11.27 -2.30
N LEU A 49 3.62 11.79 -1.40
CA LEU A 49 3.59 11.41 0.02
C LEU A 49 2.36 12.00 0.75
N PHE A 50 1.69 12.97 0.14
CA PHE A 50 0.62 13.77 0.71
C PHE A 50 -0.75 13.42 0.13
N THR A 51 -0.84 12.59 -0.92
CA THR A 51 -2.06 11.83 -1.18
C THR A 51 -2.35 10.91 0.00
N THR A 52 -3.62 10.55 0.12
CA THR A 52 -4.08 9.85 1.31
C THR A 52 -3.69 8.37 1.34
N ARG A 53 -3.64 7.67 0.19
CA ARG A 53 -3.69 6.19 0.17
C ARG A 53 -2.75 5.55 -0.87
N SER A 54 -2.57 4.23 -0.78
CA SER A 54 -1.79 3.40 -1.69
C SER A 54 -2.66 2.62 -2.67
N ASP A 55 -2.21 2.45 -3.91
CA ASP A 55 -2.87 1.57 -4.88
C ASP A 55 -2.16 0.21 -4.90
N TYR A 56 -2.93 -0.87 -4.78
CA TYR A 56 -2.37 -2.20 -4.60
C TYR A 56 -3.27 -3.31 -5.14
N GLU A 57 -2.66 -4.45 -5.44
CA GLU A 57 -3.36 -5.69 -5.75
C GLU A 57 -3.36 -6.61 -4.53
N VAL A 58 -4.44 -7.37 -4.40
CA VAL A 58 -4.64 -8.35 -3.34
C VAL A 58 -4.81 -9.72 -3.98
N GLU A 59 -4.02 -10.68 -3.54
CA GLU A 59 -4.21 -12.10 -3.81
C GLU A 59 -4.41 -12.85 -2.50
N ILE A 60 -5.19 -13.93 -2.54
CA ILE A 60 -5.38 -14.81 -1.38
C ILE A 60 -4.89 -16.21 -1.73
N GLU A 61 -3.95 -16.71 -0.93
CA GLU A 61 -3.43 -18.06 -1.01
C GLU A 61 -3.50 -18.74 0.36
N GLY A 62 -4.46 -19.66 0.51
CA GLY A 62 -4.73 -20.30 1.79
C GLY A 62 -5.19 -19.30 2.85
N ASP A 63 -4.42 -19.20 3.93
CA ASP A 63 -4.59 -18.28 5.05
C ASP A 63 -3.69 -17.03 4.94
N VAL A 64 -3.02 -16.84 3.80
CA VAL A 64 -2.15 -15.68 3.55
C VAL A 64 -2.78 -14.74 2.51
N ILE A 65 -2.83 -13.46 2.86
CA ILE A 65 -3.17 -12.37 1.96
C ILE A 65 -1.86 -11.75 1.45
N LEU A 66 -1.71 -11.69 0.14
CA LEU A 66 -0.59 -11.04 -0.52
C LEU A 66 -1.03 -9.68 -1.03
N VAL A 67 -0.32 -8.63 -0.65
CA VAL A 67 -0.56 -7.26 -1.08
C VAL A 67 0.60 -6.78 -1.95
N THR A 68 0.35 -6.44 -3.21
CA THR A 68 1.37 -5.94 -4.13
C THR A 68 1.17 -4.45 -4.37
N ASP A 69 2.15 -3.62 -3.97
CA ASP A 69 2.17 -2.18 -4.30
C ASP A 69 2.24 -1.99 -5.83
N LEU A 70 1.31 -1.21 -6.39
CA LEU A 70 1.25 -0.95 -7.84
C LEU A 70 2.11 0.23 -8.29
N ASP A 71 2.69 0.99 -7.37
CA ASP A 71 3.56 2.14 -7.66
C ASP A 71 2.94 3.19 -8.60
N LEU A 72 1.65 3.49 -8.43
CA LEU A 72 0.93 4.45 -9.29
C LEU A 72 1.09 5.91 -8.87
N GLY A 73 2.18 6.23 -8.15
CA GLY A 73 2.53 7.59 -7.74
C GLY A 73 1.87 8.10 -6.44
N GLY A 74 1.03 7.30 -5.77
CA GLY A 74 0.51 7.59 -4.42
C GLY A 74 1.46 7.16 -3.29
N ARG A 75 0.92 7.03 -2.07
CA ARG A 75 1.68 6.41 -0.97
C ARG A 75 2.03 4.97 -1.30
N SER A 76 3.17 4.51 -0.80
CA SER A 76 3.50 3.08 -0.83
C SER A 76 2.61 2.30 0.12
N VAL A 77 2.51 0.99 -0.07
CA VAL A 77 1.84 0.10 0.90
C VAL A 77 2.48 0.22 2.28
N THR A 78 3.81 0.33 2.37
CA THR A 78 4.52 0.55 3.65
C THR A 78 4.05 1.83 4.35
N ASN A 79 3.85 2.92 3.60
CA ASN A 79 3.45 4.22 4.14
C ASN A 79 1.94 4.35 4.36
N ASP A 80 1.14 3.38 3.91
CA ASP A 80 -0.32 3.32 4.03
C ASP A 80 -0.79 2.03 4.73
N ALA A 81 0.07 1.38 5.51
CA ALA A 81 -0.19 0.06 6.09
C ALA A 81 -1.50 0.02 6.91
N GLU A 82 -1.77 1.05 7.71
CA GLU A 82 -3.02 1.18 8.46
C GLU A 82 -4.26 1.24 7.54
N GLY A 83 -4.17 2.01 6.46
CA GLY A 83 -5.23 2.15 5.48
C GLY A 83 -5.50 0.83 4.77
N VAL A 84 -4.44 0.14 4.34
CA VAL A 84 -4.49 -1.17 3.67
C VAL A 84 -5.18 -2.20 4.56
N ILE A 85 -4.75 -2.35 5.82
CA ILE A 85 -5.41 -3.27 6.77
C ILE A 85 -6.88 -2.88 6.98
N GLY A 86 -7.17 -1.59 7.13
CA GLY A 86 -8.54 -1.11 7.26
C GLY A 86 -9.44 -1.48 6.07
N ASP A 87 -8.92 -1.40 4.84
CA ASP A 87 -9.63 -1.82 3.63
C ASP A 87 -9.85 -3.34 3.59
N LEU A 88 -8.85 -4.13 3.97
CA LEU A 88 -8.96 -5.60 4.02
C LEU A 88 -9.98 -6.07 5.06
N VAL A 89 -10.09 -5.38 6.21
CA VAL A 89 -11.12 -5.66 7.22
C VAL A 89 -12.50 -5.26 6.73
N ARG A 90 -12.65 -4.05 6.18
CA ARG A 90 -13.95 -3.56 5.66
C ARG A 90 -14.49 -4.41 4.52
N SER A 91 -13.61 -4.93 3.67
CA SER A 91 -13.97 -5.84 2.57
C SER A 91 -14.26 -7.27 3.03
N GLY A 92 -14.00 -7.60 4.30
CA GLY A 92 -14.19 -8.96 4.84
C GLY A 92 -13.15 -9.97 4.36
N LEU A 93 -12.07 -9.52 3.70
CA LEU A 93 -10.99 -10.38 3.24
C LEU A 93 -10.09 -10.83 4.40
N LEU A 94 -9.86 -9.95 5.38
CA LEU A 94 -9.04 -10.25 6.55
C LEU A 94 -9.86 -10.88 7.67
N ARG A 95 -9.73 -12.21 7.84
CA ARG A 95 -10.36 -12.98 8.92
C ARG A 95 -9.36 -13.30 10.04
N PRO A 96 -9.84 -13.60 11.26
CA PRO A 96 -8.95 -14.04 12.34
C PRO A 96 -8.08 -15.23 11.92
N GLY A 97 -6.79 -15.18 12.26
CA GLY A 97 -5.81 -16.21 11.93
C GLY A 97 -5.15 -16.05 10.56
N MET A 98 -5.63 -15.14 9.70
CA MET A 98 -4.96 -14.86 8.42
C MET A 98 -3.72 -14.00 8.60
N ARG A 99 -2.71 -14.23 7.78
CA ARG A 99 -1.48 -13.43 7.70
C ARG A 99 -1.56 -12.48 6.53
N VAL A 100 -0.92 -11.32 6.64
CA VAL A 100 -0.84 -10.34 5.55
C VAL A 100 0.61 -10.09 5.24
N ILE A 101 1.03 -10.44 4.04
CA ILE A 101 2.35 -10.05 3.51
C ILE A 101 2.17 -9.03 2.42
N TYR A 102 3.15 -8.15 2.29
CA TYR A 102 3.16 -7.14 1.25
C TYR A 102 4.49 -7.11 0.52
N ARG A 103 4.45 -6.74 -0.75
CA ARG A 103 5.63 -6.49 -1.57
C ARG A 103 5.81 -5.00 -1.76
N ASP A 104 6.94 -4.48 -1.29
CA ASP A 104 7.28 -3.07 -1.41
C ASP A 104 7.84 -2.73 -2.81
N SER A 105 8.13 -1.44 -3.05
CA SER A 105 8.74 -0.99 -4.31
C SER A 105 10.16 -1.51 -4.53
N ARG A 106 10.84 -1.99 -3.48
CA ARG A 106 12.14 -2.68 -3.57
C ARG A 106 11.98 -4.16 -3.94
N ARG A 107 10.75 -4.61 -4.20
CA ARG A 107 10.38 -5.97 -4.59
C ARG A 107 10.65 -7.00 -3.50
N VAL A 108 10.66 -6.57 -2.25
CA VAL A 108 10.86 -7.43 -1.08
C VAL A 108 9.51 -7.68 -0.43
N TRP A 109 9.26 -8.94 -0.08
CA TRP A 109 8.13 -9.36 0.73
C TRP A 109 8.47 -9.20 2.21
N ASP A 110 7.56 -8.55 2.93
CA ASP A 110 7.58 -8.43 4.40
C ASP A 110 6.15 -8.61 4.93
N GLU A 111 5.99 -8.73 6.24
CA GLU A 111 4.71 -8.98 6.88
C GLU A 111 4.12 -7.71 7.53
N LEU A 112 2.83 -7.48 7.31
CA LEU A 112 2.01 -6.54 8.07
C LEU A 112 1.39 -7.32 9.24
N LEU A 113 1.84 -7.04 10.46
CA LEU A 113 1.27 -7.64 11.65
C LEU A 113 -0.10 -7.03 11.94
N VAL A 114 -1.06 -7.90 12.26
CA VAL A 114 -2.44 -7.52 12.55
C VAL A 114 -2.81 -7.98 13.95
N ARG A 115 -3.37 -7.08 14.76
CA ARG A 115 -3.91 -7.38 16.08
C ARG A 115 -5.29 -6.76 16.20
N ASP A 116 -6.28 -7.57 16.57
CA ASP A 116 -7.67 -7.13 16.77
C ASP A 116 -8.26 -6.38 15.55
N GLY A 117 -7.89 -6.84 14.33
CA GLY A 117 -8.32 -6.23 13.07
C GLY A 117 -7.64 -4.88 12.75
N GLN A 118 -6.57 -4.54 13.46
CA GLN A 118 -5.81 -3.30 13.26
C GLN A 118 -4.36 -3.59 12.93
N PHE A 119 -3.74 -2.69 12.18
CA PHE A 119 -2.30 -2.75 11.92
C PHE A 119 -1.53 -2.60 13.23
N ALA A 120 -0.58 -3.52 13.47
CA ALA A 120 0.16 -3.63 14.72
C ALA A 120 1.69 -3.48 14.55
N GLY A 121 2.19 -3.46 13.30
CA GLY A 121 3.61 -3.28 13.02
C GLY A 121 4.08 -4.11 11.82
N PHE A 122 5.40 -4.15 11.63
CA PHE A 122 6.04 -4.87 10.54
C PHE A 122 6.89 -6.01 11.09
N ALA A 123 6.95 -7.12 10.35
CA ALA A 123 7.94 -8.17 10.59
C ALA A 123 8.68 -8.51 9.29
N PRO A 124 10.02 -8.61 9.33
CA PRO A 124 10.80 -8.89 8.14
C PRO A 124 10.60 -10.35 7.70
N ILE A 125 10.37 -10.53 6.41
CA ILE A 125 10.58 -11.82 5.72
C ILE A 125 11.87 -11.71 4.89
N ASP A 126 12.13 -10.55 4.29
CA ASP A 126 13.33 -10.23 3.51
C ASP A 126 13.57 -11.18 2.33
N LEU A 127 12.48 -11.58 1.66
CA LEU A 127 12.52 -12.47 0.49
C LEU A 127 11.94 -11.76 -0.73
N ARG A 128 12.58 -11.93 -1.88
CA ARG A 128 12.12 -11.33 -3.15
C ARG A 128 11.19 -12.23 -3.95
N ASP A 129 11.30 -13.54 -3.72
CA ASP A 129 10.50 -14.56 -4.37
C ASP A 129 9.22 -14.83 -3.55
N ARG A 130 8.09 -14.90 -4.26
CA ARG A 130 6.76 -15.06 -3.68
C ARG A 130 6.59 -16.42 -3.01
N ASP A 131 7.01 -17.48 -3.68
CA ASP A 131 6.79 -18.84 -3.22
C ASP A 131 7.72 -19.17 -2.05
N ALA A 132 8.95 -18.63 -2.07
CA ALA A 132 9.87 -18.67 -0.93
C ALA A 132 9.30 -17.93 0.29
N ALA A 133 8.71 -16.74 0.09
CA ALA A 133 8.08 -15.99 1.16
C ALA A 133 6.94 -16.81 1.79
N LEU A 134 6.01 -17.33 0.99
CA LEU A 134 4.91 -18.18 1.47
C LEU A 134 5.41 -19.43 2.21
N SER A 135 6.43 -20.10 1.67
CA SER A 135 7.02 -21.28 2.31
C SER A 135 7.63 -20.96 3.67
N SER A 136 8.26 -19.79 3.82
CA SER A 136 8.83 -19.34 5.10
C SER A 136 7.77 -19.10 6.19
N LEU A 137 6.55 -18.70 5.80
CA LEU A 137 5.44 -18.48 6.71
C LEU A 137 4.92 -19.80 7.27
N ASN A 138 4.79 -20.80 6.39
CA ASN A 138 4.35 -22.15 6.76
C ASN A 138 5.36 -22.85 7.67
N ALA A 139 6.65 -22.65 7.43
CA ALA A 139 7.72 -23.23 8.27
C ALA A 139 7.75 -22.63 9.69
N LYS A 140 7.27 -21.40 9.90
CA LYS A 140 7.15 -20.78 11.23
C LYS A 140 5.90 -21.23 12.01
N ALA A 141 4.93 -21.85 11.35
CA ALA A 141 3.68 -22.28 11.97
C ALA A 141 3.67 -23.77 12.38
N ALA A 142 4.70 -24.54 12.00
CA ALA A 142 4.91 -25.94 12.38
C ALA A 142 5.80 -26.04 13.64
#